data_AF-A0A0N4Z4W7-F1
#
_entry.id   AF-A0A0N4Z4W7-F1
#
_cell.length_a   1.000
_cell.length_b   1.000
_cell.length_c   1.000
_cell.angle_alpha   90.00
_cell.angle_beta   90.00
_cell.angle_gamma   90.00
#
_symmetry.space_group_name_H-M   'P 1'
#
loop_
_entity.id
_entity.type
_entity.pdbx_description
1 polymer ?
#
loop_
_entity_poly.entity_id
_entity_poly.type
_entity_poly.pdbx_seq_one_letter_code
_entity_poly.pdbx_strand_id
1 'polypeptide(L)'
;MIYLYEPISKVTFEISLQIKKYLPALSNLRVKNIDKVDDGTKIVNFESTMHIPAYLVAFVVGEIRFIKNFDGTRYRAYAIPGN
;
A
#
# COMPACT_ATOMS: atom_id res chain seq x y z
N MET A 1 -16.54 7.76 -19.64
CA MET A 1 -15.14 8.05 -19.25
C MET A 1 -15.20 9.13 -18.17
N ILE A 2 -15.06 8.76 -16.90
CA ILE A 2 -15.10 9.73 -15.78
C ILE A 2 -13.64 10.15 -15.52
N TYR A 3 -13.35 11.44 -15.61
CA TYR A 3 -12.00 11.97 -15.39
C TYR A 3 -11.75 12.09 -13.87
N LEU A 4 -10.86 11.25 -13.34
CA LEU A 4 -10.53 11.17 -11.90
C LEU A 4 -9.76 12.38 -11.33
N TYR A 5 -9.59 13.46 -12.10
CA TYR A 5 -8.85 14.66 -11.71
C TYR A 5 -9.72 15.71 -11.01
N GLU A 6 -11.05 15.55 -11.00
CA GLU A 6 -11.91 16.42 -10.18
C GLU A 6 -11.84 16.01 -8.70
N PRO A 7 -11.45 16.93 -7.78
CA PRO A 7 -11.16 16.62 -6.37
C PRO A 7 -12.36 16.07 -5.57
N ILE A 8 -13.57 16.15 -6.12
CA ILE A 8 -14.83 15.72 -5.51
C ILE A 8 -15.17 14.26 -5.88
N SER A 9 -14.56 13.71 -6.93
CA SER A 9 -14.85 12.34 -7.36
C SER A 9 -14.21 11.32 -6.41
N LYS A 10 -15.04 10.58 -5.67
CA LYS A 10 -14.62 9.49 -4.80
C LYS A 10 -14.90 8.17 -5.48
N VAL A 11 -13.90 7.29 -5.54
CA VAL A 11 -14.02 5.95 -6.15
C VAL A 11 -13.34 4.91 -5.27
N THR A 12 -13.69 3.65 -5.50
CA THR A 12 -13.03 2.51 -4.87
C THR A 12 -11.78 2.14 -5.67
N PHE A 13 -10.65 2.05 -5.00
CA PHE A 13 -9.39 1.59 -5.56
C PHE A 13 -9.05 0.17 -5.08
N GLU A 14 -8.68 -0.67 -6.03
CA GLU A 14 -8.04 -1.97 -5.81
C GLU A 14 -6.59 -1.86 -6.26
N ILE A 15 -5.65 -2.20 -5.38
CA ILE A 15 -4.22 -1.96 -5.61
C ILE A 15 -3.47 -3.28 -5.49
N SER A 16 -2.67 -3.59 -6.52
CA SER A 16 -1.77 -4.72 -6.58
C SER A 16 -0.39 -4.24 -7.01
N LEU A 17 0.66 -4.68 -6.32
CA LEU A 17 2.05 -4.28 -6.61
C LEU A 17 2.90 -5.52 -6.91
N GLN A 18 3.43 -5.61 -8.13
CA GLN A 18 4.43 -6.61 -8.50
C GLN A 18 5.82 -6.09 -8.17
N ILE A 19 6.49 -6.73 -7.21
CA ILE A 19 7.76 -6.25 -6.65
C ILE A 19 8.76 -7.38 -6.46
N LYS A 20 10.06 -7.06 -6.35
CA LYS A 20 11.08 -8.06 -6.02
C LYS A 20 10.74 -8.79 -4.72
N LYS A 21 10.94 -10.12 -4.68
CA LYS A 21 10.51 -10.99 -3.57
C LYS A 21 10.95 -10.51 -2.18
N TYR A 22 12.15 -9.94 -2.07
CA TYR A 22 12.75 -9.49 -0.82
C TYR A 22 12.30 -8.10 -0.35
N LEU A 23 11.65 -7.30 -1.19
CA LEU A 23 11.19 -5.97 -0.81
C LEU A 23 9.84 -6.03 -0.08
N PRO A 24 9.61 -5.20 0.95
CA PRO A 24 8.28 -4.98 1.50
C PRO A 24 7.50 -3.97 0.64
N ALA A 25 6.17 -4.01 0.76
CA ALA A 25 5.24 -3.06 0.16
C ALA A 25 4.21 -2.60 1.19
N LEU A 26 3.83 -1.32 1.12
CA LEU A 26 2.77 -0.70 1.90
C LEU A 26 1.79 -0.01 0.97
N SER A 27 0.54 0.07 1.41
CA SER A 27 -0.54 0.84 0.79
C SER A 27 -1.44 1.41 1.89
N ASN A 28 -2.46 2.18 1.52
CA ASN A 28 -3.49 2.67 2.43
C ASN A 28 -4.15 1.55 3.25
N LEU A 29 -4.32 0.38 2.62
CA LEU A 29 -5.03 -0.76 3.19
C LEU A 29 -4.05 -1.89 3.50
N ARG A 30 -4.52 -2.85 4.31
CA ARG A 30 -3.74 -4.05 4.66
C ARG A 30 -3.55 -4.96 3.45
N VAL A 31 -2.50 -5.79 3.50
CA VAL A 31 -2.28 -6.86 2.52
C VAL A 31 -3.41 -7.88 2.65
N LYS A 32 -4.07 -8.16 1.53
CA LYS A 32 -5.10 -9.19 1.38
C LYS A 32 -4.46 -10.55 1.13
N ASN A 33 -3.54 -10.64 0.17
CA ASN A 33 -2.75 -11.83 -0.11
C ASN A 33 -1.45 -11.49 -0.85
N ILE A 34 -0.60 -12.50 -1.05
CA ILE A 34 0.63 -12.38 -1.85
C ILE A 34 0.68 -13.55 -2.83
N ASP A 35 0.65 -13.26 -4.12
CA ASP A 35 0.82 -14.25 -5.18
C ASP A 35 2.32 -14.42 -5.48
N LYS A 36 2.73 -15.69 -5.60
CA LYS A 36 4.11 -16.03 -5.99
C LYS A 36 4.20 -16.05 -7.51
N VAL A 37 5.25 -15.42 -8.03
CA VAL A 37 5.57 -15.42 -9.46
C VAL A 37 6.95 -16.04 -9.64
N ASP A 38 7.14 -16.81 -10.72
CA ASP A 38 8.37 -17.55 -11.02
C ASP A 38 9.40 -16.72 -11.80
N ASP A 39 9.37 -15.40 -11.65
CA ASP A 39 10.26 -14.43 -12.31
C ASP A 39 11.15 -13.65 -11.33
N GLY A 40 11.21 -14.09 -10.06
CA GLY A 40 11.92 -13.38 -9.00
C GLY A 40 11.13 -12.24 -8.34
N THR A 41 9.86 -12.07 -8.70
CA THR A 41 8.93 -11.11 -8.10
C THR A 41 7.82 -11.80 -7.29
N LYS A 42 7.02 -10.99 -6.61
CA LYS A 42 5.77 -11.37 -5.95
C LYS A 42 4.74 -10.28 -6.24
N ILE A 43 3.47 -10.64 -6.31
CA ILE A 43 2.37 -9.66 -6.39
C ILE A 43 1.77 -9.52 -5.00
N VAL A 44 1.79 -8.31 -4.45
CA VAL A 44 1.15 -8.00 -3.16
C VAL A 44 -0.19 -7.36 -3.46
N ASN A 45 -1.28 -8.06 -3.12
CA ASN A 45 -2.64 -7.55 -3.31
C ASN A 45 -3.12 -6.93 -2.01
N PHE A 46 -3.63 -5.69 -2.06
CA PHE A 46 -4.19 -4.98 -0.91
C PHE A 46 -5.72 -5.06 -0.91
N GLU A 47 -6.31 -4.88 0.27
CA GLU A 47 -7.78 -4.79 0.38
C GLU A 47 -8.30 -3.55 -0.37
N SER A 48 -9.51 -3.65 -0.91
CA SER A 48 -10.17 -2.55 -1.60
C SER A 48 -10.45 -1.39 -0.63
N THR A 49 -10.20 -0.17 -1.09
CA THR A 49 -10.45 1.04 -0.30
C THR A 49 -11.95 1.35 -0.17
N MET A 50 -12.34 2.15 0.81
CA MET A 50 -13.64 2.84 0.74
C MET A 50 -13.61 3.88 -0.39
N HIS A 51 -14.76 4.49 -0.73
CA HIS A 51 -14.78 5.58 -1.71
C HIS A 51 -13.94 6.78 -1.25
N ILE A 52 -12.74 6.94 -1.84
CA ILE A 52 -11.80 8.01 -1.53
C ILE A 52 -11.47 8.83 -2.79
N PRO A 53 -11.08 10.11 -2.64
CA PRO A 53 -10.46 10.86 -3.73
C PRO A 53 -9.12 10.25 -4.15
N ALA A 54 -8.76 10.40 -5.43
CA ALA A 54 -7.54 9.83 -5.99
C ALA A 54 -6.24 10.31 -5.30
N TYR A 55 -6.21 11.55 -4.78
CA TYR A 55 -5.03 12.10 -4.11
C TYR A 55 -4.72 11.47 -2.75
N LEU A 56 -5.63 10.67 -2.17
CA LEU A 56 -5.38 9.92 -0.95
C LEU A 56 -4.74 8.55 -1.20
N VAL A 57 -4.67 8.11 -2.45
CA VAL A 57 -4.00 6.85 -2.80
C VAL A 57 -2.50 7.00 -2.55
N ALA A 58 -1.94 6.09 -1.77
CA ALA A 58 -0.53 6.08 -1.42
C ALA A 58 -0.01 4.64 -1.32
N PHE A 59 1.21 4.42 -1.82
CA PHE A 59 1.93 3.17 -1.68
C PHE A 59 3.44 3.41 -1.57
N VAL A 60 4.15 2.50 -0.91
CA VAL A 60 5.61 2.56 -0.73
C VAL A 60 6.21 1.18 -0.96
N VAL A 61 7.30 1.12 -1.72
CA VAL A 61 8.11 -0.08 -1.95
C VAL A 61 9.57 0.28 -1.71
N GLY A 62 10.26 -0.48 -0.87
CA GLY A 62 11.66 -0.23 -0.57
C GLY A 62 12.10 -0.84 0.75
N GLU A 63 13.39 -0.76 1.07
CA GLU A 63 13.92 -1.24 2.33
C GLU A 63 13.53 -0.31 3.48
N ILE A 64 12.35 -0.53 4.03
CA ILE A 64 11.80 0.25 5.14
C ILE A 64 11.65 -0.61 6.39
N ARG A 65 11.93 -0.01 7.55
CA ARG A 65 11.68 -0.59 8.87
C ARG A 65 10.63 0.23 9.58
N PHE A 66 10.01 -0.37 10.59
CA PHE A 66 9.07 0.36 11.43
C PHE A 66 9.21 0.02 12.90
N ILE A 67 8.90 1.01 13.72
CA ILE A 67 8.51 0.81 15.11
C ILE A 67 6.98 0.77 15.19
N LYS A 68 6.44 -0.04 16.09
CA LYS A 68 5.00 -0.18 16.33
C LYS A 68 4.69 0.14 17.77
N ASN A 69 3.55 0.76 18.02
CA ASN A 69 3.04 0.99 19.37
C ASN A 69 1.50 0.98 19.35
N PHE A 70 0.89 1.01 20.53
CA PHE A 70 -0.55 0.93 20.73
C PHE A 70 -0.97 1.81 21.91
N ASP A 71 -1.87 2.74 21.62
CA ASP A 71 -2.53 3.58 22.63
C ASP A 71 -4.01 3.72 22.24
N GLY A 72 -4.78 2.63 22.44
CA GLY A 72 -6.16 2.51 21.94
C GLY A 72 -6.29 2.32 20.43
N THR A 73 -5.29 2.71 19.64
CA THR A 73 -5.16 2.47 18.20
C THR A 73 -3.75 2.02 17.86
N ARG A 74 -3.62 1.08 16.91
CA ARG A 74 -2.30 0.61 16.44
C ARG A 74 -1.71 1.62 15.46
N TYR A 75 -0.50 2.10 15.73
CA TYR A 75 0.26 2.94 14.81
C TYR A 75 1.65 2.36 14.55
N ARG A 76 2.19 2.71 13.37
CA ARG A 76 3.53 2.32 12.92
C ARG A 76 4.22 3.52 12.30
N ALA A 77 5.44 3.82 12.73
CA ALA A 77 6.29 4.83 12.11
C ALA A 77 7.35 4.12 11.25
N TYR A 78 7.39 4.45 9.96
CA TYR A 78 8.27 3.82 8.98
C TYR A 78 9.45 4.74 8.63
N ALA A 79 10.64 4.17 8.49
CA ALA A 79 11.85 4.87 8.08
C ALA A 79 12.78 3.97 7.27
N ILE A 80 13.72 4.58 6.55
CA ILE A 80 14.83 3.89 5.90
C ILE A 80 15.86 3.54 7.00
N PRO A 81 16.44 2.32 7.01
CA PRO A 81 17.51 1.97 7.94
C PRO A 81 18.70 2.94 7.85
N GLY A 82 19.20 3.40 9.00
CA GLY A 82 20.37 4.30 9.07
C GLY A 82 20.04 5.79 9.14
N ASN A 83 18.75 6.15 9.19
CA ASN A 83 18.25 7.49 9.56
C ASN A 83 17.95 7.58 11.06
#